data_AF-A0A524P5J7-F1
#
_entry.id   AF-A0A524P5J7-F1
#
_cell.length_a   1.000
_cell.length_b   1.000
_cell.length_c   1.000
_cell.angle_alpha   90.00
_cell.angle_beta   90.00
_cell.angle_gamma   90.00
#
_symmetry.space_group_name_H-M   'P 1'
#
loop_
_entity.id
_entity.type
_entity.pdbx_description
1 polymer ?
#
loop_
_entity_poly.entity_id
_entity_poly.type
_entity_poly.pdbx_seq_one_letter_code
_entity_poly.pdbx_strand_id
1 'polypeptide(L)'
;MLVKIQPTLRKNAALTVFQNENTFDISTPYIVLSNGQSSPYSFVCKIENVSIATLSEENPISLPILEVDKNLVGSIPVGDTVELLPHQLPIAKSITLGVDTSYHVITPGNWTGSLNSFFIGDVIDFNRSLKAAIDYEKKVMILRGLVLESNPPLPVSIESSTQFFIQKLSASEIANHSQTLEQQKINRYHDFRQIQEAQILEKLKNLDFPVDTISMNIKISHKEFAFYNSSFQAFFSQHSLHDVHQSQTGKKTVHQCMFYLLNGAAITEIIEYSLVGGKNEALLTLKLHLPVEEDLQKRKEQLKTEIQKMHISLSGRNSGNSTRMVQSFILDNYAQIDESSSTHIPLVALLHDFIKQFPDAKISEMEFHKIIKKMEKHGLISDVEKLPTGFYMVHLHPPELTKDPVTLLQFAKGKSEITRQELLTGLEWPEHRLSSALKFLQEKNLIKHTKSFRTGEKYYFS
;
A
#
# COMPACT_ATOMS: atom_id res chain seq x y z
N MET A 1 16.82 2.46 -0.47
CA MET A 1 17.49 1.85 -1.65
C MET A 1 17.01 0.40 -1.84
N LEU A 2 16.37 0.05 -2.96
CA LEU A 2 15.79 -1.28 -3.19
C LEU A 2 16.81 -2.30 -3.73
N VAL A 3 16.88 -3.48 -3.10
CA VAL A 3 17.76 -4.62 -3.38
C VAL A 3 16.89 -5.89 -3.46
N LYS A 4 17.11 -6.76 -4.45
CA LYS A 4 16.39 -8.05 -4.49
C LYS A 4 17.20 -9.11 -3.77
N ILE A 5 16.56 -9.89 -2.92
CA ILE A 5 17.22 -10.99 -2.24
C ILE A 5 17.21 -12.20 -3.14
N GLN A 6 18.40 -12.71 -3.49
CA GLN A 6 18.51 -14.01 -4.13
C GLN A 6 18.60 -15.11 -3.07
N PRO A 7 18.02 -16.29 -3.36
CA PRO A 7 17.89 -17.37 -2.41
C PRO A 7 19.20 -18.12 -2.20
N THR A 8 20.01 -17.69 -1.25
CA THR A 8 21.04 -18.57 -0.66
C THR A 8 21.28 -18.35 0.83
N LEU A 9 20.27 -17.85 1.56
CA LEU A 9 20.36 -17.51 2.99
C LEU A 9 20.53 -18.67 3.99
N ARG A 10 20.99 -19.86 3.54
CA ARG A 10 21.32 -20.96 4.46
C ARG A 10 22.78 -21.39 4.47
N LYS A 11 23.62 -20.89 3.55
CA LYS A 11 25.08 -21.09 3.62
C LYS A 11 25.90 -19.83 3.40
N ASN A 12 25.49 -18.93 2.49
CA ASN A 12 26.11 -17.63 2.22
C ASN A 12 25.00 -16.58 2.07
N ALA A 13 24.83 -15.68 3.04
CA ALA A 13 23.81 -14.64 2.97
C ALA A 13 24.21 -13.61 1.90
N ALA A 14 23.60 -13.71 0.72
CA ALA A 14 23.95 -12.93 -0.45
C ALA A 14 22.75 -12.09 -0.90
N LEU A 15 22.94 -10.78 -1.00
CA LEU A 15 21.94 -9.85 -1.55
C LEU A 15 22.33 -9.44 -2.96
N THR A 16 21.43 -9.59 -3.94
CA THR A 16 21.72 -9.19 -5.33
C THR A 16 21.22 -7.78 -5.57
N VAL A 17 22.14 -6.90 -5.92
CA VAL A 17 21.84 -5.49 -6.11
C VAL A 17 21.79 -5.17 -7.60
N PHE A 18 20.81 -4.36 -8.02
CA PHE A 18 20.73 -3.82 -9.38
C PHE A 18 21.39 -2.43 -9.50
N GLN A 19 22.47 -2.18 -8.76
CA GLN A 19 23.10 -0.87 -8.64
C GLN A 19 24.61 -0.98 -8.74
N ASN A 20 25.29 0.16 -8.91
CA ASN A 20 26.75 0.21 -9.00
C ASN A 20 27.39 -0.23 -7.66
N GLU A 21 28.46 -1.00 -7.72
CA GLU A 21 29.17 -1.60 -6.58
C GLU A 21 29.72 -0.56 -5.59
N ASN A 22 30.12 0.62 -6.09
CA ASN A 22 30.67 1.71 -5.28
C ASN A 22 29.64 2.41 -4.37
N THR A 23 28.39 1.93 -4.33
CA THR A 23 27.33 2.52 -3.48
C THR A 23 27.34 1.96 -2.06
N PHE A 24 28.10 0.90 -1.79
CA PHE A 24 28.06 0.18 -0.52
C PHE A 24 29.37 0.29 0.23
N ASP A 25 29.29 0.79 1.46
CA ASP A 25 30.43 0.86 2.35
C ASP A 25 30.56 -0.48 3.10
N ILE A 26 31.64 -1.19 2.83
CA ILE A 26 32.00 -2.39 3.59
C ILE A 26 32.13 -2.01 5.06
N SER A 27 31.65 -2.87 5.94
CA SER A 27 31.60 -2.67 7.38
C SER A 27 30.63 -1.61 7.92
N THR A 28 29.93 -0.86 7.06
CA THR A 28 28.86 0.02 7.52
C THR A 28 27.63 -0.83 7.90
N PRO A 29 27.01 -0.60 9.06
CA PRO A 29 25.74 -1.22 9.40
C PRO A 29 24.60 -0.64 8.56
N TYR A 30 23.69 -1.52 8.12
CA TYR A 30 22.50 -1.16 7.38
C TYR A 30 21.26 -1.68 8.10
N ILE A 31 20.22 -0.84 8.20
CA ILE A 31 18.86 -1.33 8.49
C ILE A 31 18.30 -1.88 7.19
N VAL A 32 17.85 -3.13 7.24
CA VAL A 32 17.18 -3.82 6.15
C VAL A 32 15.69 -3.81 6.42
N LEU A 33 14.91 -3.26 5.49
CA LEU A 33 13.45 -3.25 5.53
C LEU A 33 12.90 -4.26 4.52
N SER A 34 12.24 -5.31 4.98
CA SER A 34 11.61 -6.31 4.11
C SER A 34 10.22 -5.89 3.68
N ASN A 35 9.98 -5.81 2.38
CA ASN A 35 8.66 -5.50 1.81
C ASN A 35 7.80 -6.75 1.57
N GLY A 36 8.17 -7.88 2.17
CA GLY A 36 7.49 -9.16 1.98
C GLY A 36 6.00 -9.09 2.31
N GLN A 37 5.17 -9.56 1.38
CA GLN A 37 3.71 -9.48 1.46
C GLN A 37 3.11 -10.19 2.68
N SER A 38 3.81 -11.17 3.27
CA SER A 38 3.31 -11.97 4.39
C SER A 38 3.66 -11.41 5.77
N SER A 39 4.71 -10.59 5.89
CA SER A 39 5.10 -9.96 7.15
C SER A 39 6.19 -8.91 6.90
N PRO A 40 5.92 -7.60 7.04
CA PRO A 40 6.98 -6.62 7.05
C PRO A 40 7.81 -6.75 8.33
N TYR A 41 9.13 -6.75 8.21
CA TYR A 41 10.03 -6.73 9.37
C TYR A 41 11.31 -5.98 9.02
N SER A 42 11.98 -5.52 10.06
CA SER A 42 13.28 -4.85 9.96
C SER A 42 14.34 -5.64 10.70
N PHE A 43 15.54 -5.71 10.14
CA PHE A 43 16.72 -6.24 10.83
C PHE A 43 17.97 -5.45 10.45
N VAL A 44 19.02 -5.53 11.25
CA VAL A 44 20.32 -4.92 10.93
C VAL A 44 21.21 -5.93 10.24
N CYS A 45 22.00 -5.51 9.24
CA CYS A 45 23.08 -6.31 8.68
C CYS A 45 24.36 -5.49 8.53
N LYS A 46 25.48 -6.18 8.36
CA LYS A 46 26.77 -5.60 7.99
C LYS A 46 27.22 -6.25 6.68
N ILE A 47 27.62 -5.44 5.71
CA ILE A 47 28.18 -5.93 4.45
C ILE A 47 29.65 -6.30 4.74
N GLU A 48 29.97 -7.57 4.58
CA GLU A 48 31.31 -8.10 4.79
C GLU A 48 32.14 -8.02 3.52
N ASN A 49 31.50 -8.22 2.37
CA ASN A 49 32.16 -8.24 1.07
C ASN A 49 31.17 -7.89 -0.05
N VAL A 50 31.70 -7.38 -1.16
CA VAL A 50 30.96 -7.10 -2.38
C VAL A 50 31.65 -7.85 -3.52
N SER A 51 31.01 -8.89 -4.03
CA SER A 51 31.51 -9.65 -5.18
C SER A 51 30.67 -9.33 -6.42
N ILE A 52 31.24 -9.54 -7.62
CA ILE A 52 30.51 -9.35 -8.88
C ILE A 52 30.19 -10.73 -9.44
N ALA A 53 28.91 -11.02 -9.69
CA ALA A 53 28.50 -12.22 -10.39
C ALA A 53 28.04 -11.91 -11.80
N THR A 54 28.46 -12.75 -12.75
CA THR A 54 28.04 -12.71 -14.15
C THR A 54 26.93 -13.74 -14.37
N LEU A 55 25.71 -13.28 -14.69
CA LEU A 55 24.53 -14.16 -14.75
C LEU A 55 24.34 -14.91 -16.09
N SER A 56 25.12 -14.61 -17.13
CA SER A 56 24.99 -15.25 -18.44
C SER A 56 26.31 -15.18 -19.22
N GLU A 57 26.70 -16.29 -19.86
CA GLU A 57 27.88 -16.33 -20.75
C GLU A 57 27.62 -15.62 -22.10
N GLU A 58 26.37 -15.69 -22.59
CA GLU A 58 25.99 -15.12 -23.89
C GLU A 58 25.74 -13.60 -23.83
N ASN A 59 25.29 -13.08 -22.67
CA ASN A 59 25.09 -11.65 -22.42
C ASN A 59 25.50 -11.33 -20.97
N PRO A 60 26.80 -11.09 -20.69
CA PRO A 60 27.30 -10.93 -19.33
C PRO A 60 26.68 -9.70 -18.65
N ILE A 61 25.75 -9.97 -17.73
CA ILE A 61 25.22 -8.97 -16.80
C ILE A 61 25.98 -9.16 -15.49
N SER A 62 26.83 -8.20 -15.17
CA SER A 62 27.54 -8.10 -13.89
C SER A 62 26.61 -7.49 -12.84
N LEU A 63 26.27 -8.25 -11.81
CA LEU A 63 25.52 -7.74 -10.65
C LEU A 63 26.37 -7.85 -9.39
N PRO A 64 26.43 -6.79 -8.57
CA PRO A 64 27.01 -6.92 -7.24
C PRO A 64 26.18 -7.86 -6.37
N ILE A 65 26.88 -8.76 -5.71
CA ILE A 65 26.42 -9.63 -4.65
C ILE A 65 27.02 -9.10 -3.35
N LEU A 66 26.17 -8.63 -2.45
CA LEU A 66 26.57 -8.24 -1.11
C LEU A 66 26.56 -9.48 -0.22
N GLU A 67 27.73 -9.88 0.24
CA GLU A 67 27.85 -10.87 1.30
C GLU A 67 27.62 -10.16 2.63
N VAL A 68 26.58 -10.58 3.35
CA VAL A 68 26.21 -10.00 4.64
C VAL A 68 26.46 -11.01 5.76
N ASP A 69 26.75 -10.52 6.96
CA ASP A 69 26.93 -11.37 8.13
C ASP A 69 25.67 -12.22 8.38
N LYS A 70 25.77 -13.53 8.12
CA LYS A 70 24.68 -14.50 8.27
C LYS A 70 24.11 -14.59 9.69
N ASN A 71 24.86 -14.15 10.70
CA ASN A 71 24.40 -14.18 12.09
C ASN A 71 23.44 -13.02 12.39
N LEU A 72 23.41 -12.01 11.53
CA LEU A 72 22.56 -10.83 11.62
C LEU A 72 21.27 -10.95 10.80
N VAL A 73 21.24 -11.86 9.83
CA VAL A 73 20.11 -12.00 8.92
C VAL A 73 19.06 -12.93 9.54
N GLY A 74 17.85 -12.40 9.75
CA GLY A 74 16.69 -13.22 10.12
C GLY A 74 16.31 -14.22 9.03
N SER A 75 15.27 -15.04 9.26
CA SER A 75 14.75 -15.94 8.23
C SER A 75 14.02 -15.14 7.15
N ILE A 76 14.73 -14.71 6.11
CA ILE A 76 14.09 -14.00 5.00
C ILE A 76 13.49 -14.99 4.01
N PRO A 77 12.21 -14.80 3.63
CA PRO A 77 11.61 -15.53 2.53
C PRO A 77 12.43 -15.37 1.24
N VAL A 78 12.55 -16.47 0.50
CA VAL A 78 13.16 -16.47 -0.83
C VAL A 78 12.38 -15.54 -1.76
N GLY A 79 13.10 -14.66 -2.47
CA GLY A 79 12.52 -13.77 -3.48
C GLY A 79 11.97 -12.45 -2.94
N ASP A 80 12.14 -12.18 -1.65
CA ASP A 80 11.73 -10.90 -1.07
C ASP A 80 12.60 -9.74 -1.60
N THR A 81 12.00 -8.54 -1.68
CA THR A 81 12.73 -7.31 -1.98
C THR A 81 12.94 -6.54 -0.70
N VAL A 82 14.18 -6.19 -0.42
CA VAL A 82 14.53 -5.42 0.76
C VAL A 82 15.02 -4.03 0.38
N GLU A 83 14.86 -3.12 1.32
CA GLU A 83 15.48 -1.82 1.28
C GLU A 83 16.63 -1.76 2.29
N LEU A 84 17.81 -1.34 1.82
CA LEU A 84 18.97 -1.10 2.67
C LEU A 84 19.09 0.39 2.98
N LEU A 85 19.16 0.71 4.26
CA LEU A 85 19.31 2.07 4.78
C LEU A 85 20.60 2.13 5.60
N PRO A 86 21.61 2.91 5.17
CA PRO A 86 22.81 3.10 5.99
C PRO A 86 22.41 3.72 7.33
N HIS A 87 22.93 3.18 8.42
CA HIS A 87 22.53 3.61 9.76
C HIS A 87 23.70 3.60 10.71
N GLN A 88 23.94 4.74 11.36
CA GLN A 88 24.94 4.82 12.42
C GLN A 88 24.34 4.25 13.70
N LEU A 89 24.89 3.12 14.14
CA LEU A 89 24.44 2.47 15.36
C LEU A 89 25.08 3.15 16.58
N PRO A 90 24.29 3.46 17.61
CA PRO A 90 24.86 3.89 18.87
C PRO A 90 25.62 2.74 19.53
N ILE A 91 26.68 3.09 20.26
CA ILE A 91 27.47 2.13 21.04
C ILE A 91 26.68 1.73 22.29
N ALA A 92 26.54 0.43 22.51
CA ALA A 92 25.92 -0.12 23.71
C ALA A 92 26.76 0.22 24.95
N LYS A 93 26.16 0.91 25.91
CA LYS A 93 26.70 1.06 27.27
C LYS A 93 26.54 -0.23 28.06
N SER A 94 25.37 -0.86 27.94
CA SER A 94 25.07 -2.14 28.59
C SER A 94 24.15 -3.02 27.76
N ILE A 95 24.31 -4.33 27.90
CA ILE A 95 23.46 -5.37 27.32
C ILE A 95 23.10 -6.37 28.40
N THR A 96 21.81 -6.70 28.53
CA THR A 96 21.35 -7.80 29.39
C THR A 96 20.99 -9.02 28.55
N LEU A 97 21.61 -10.14 28.87
CA LEU A 97 21.39 -11.43 28.24
C LEU A 97 20.53 -12.33 29.12
N GLY A 98 19.43 -12.81 28.58
CA GLY A 98 18.61 -13.86 29.16
C GLY A 98 19.21 -15.22 28.83
N VAL A 99 19.56 -15.96 29.86
CA VAL A 99 20.14 -17.30 29.77
C VAL A 99 19.20 -18.28 30.46
N ASP A 100 19.02 -19.45 29.86
CA ASP A 100 18.14 -20.48 30.40
C ASP A 100 18.57 -20.92 31.82
N THR A 101 17.59 -21.20 32.69
CA THR A 101 17.81 -21.67 34.07
C THR A 101 18.56 -23.00 34.15
N SER A 102 18.56 -23.80 33.08
CA SER A 102 19.35 -25.04 32.96
C SER A 102 20.86 -24.84 32.97
N TYR A 103 21.37 -23.63 32.67
CA TYR A 103 22.81 -23.35 32.76
C TYR A 103 23.25 -23.13 34.23
N HIS A 104 23.25 -24.18 35.06
CA HIS A 104 23.47 -24.08 36.51
C HIS A 104 24.76 -23.36 36.94
N VAL A 105 25.79 -23.38 36.08
CA VAL A 105 27.09 -22.76 36.32
C VAL A 105 27.07 -21.23 36.20
N ILE A 106 26.13 -20.70 35.42
CA ILE A 106 26.06 -19.27 35.12
C ILE A 106 25.21 -18.58 36.19
N THR A 107 25.79 -17.64 36.92
CA THR A 107 25.08 -16.81 37.91
C THR A 107 24.56 -15.52 37.29
N PRO A 108 23.41 -14.98 37.73
CA PRO A 108 22.99 -13.63 37.34
C PRO A 108 24.02 -12.57 37.79
N GLY A 109 24.18 -11.49 37.02
CA GLY A 109 25.07 -10.38 37.38
C GLY A 109 25.91 -9.85 36.22
N ASN A 110 27.00 -9.15 36.54
CA ASN A 110 27.90 -8.57 35.55
C ASN A 110 28.90 -9.63 35.03
N TRP A 111 28.88 -9.88 33.73
CA TRP A 111 29.72 -10.84 33.00
C TRP A 111 30.61 -10.17 31.96
N THR A 112 30.83 -8.85 32.06
CA THR A 112 31.58 -8.06 31.07
C THR A 112 32.96 -8.66 30.79
N GLY A 113 33.74 -9.00 31.82
CA GLY A 113 35.07 -9.56 31.64
C GLY A 113 35.11 -10.89 30.89
N SER A 114 34.04 -11.69 30.97
CA SER A 114 33.95 -13.00 30.33
C SER A 114 33.33 -12.94 28.94
N LEU A 115 32.54 -11.91 28.62
CA LEU A 115 31.76 -11.85 27.38
C LEU A 115 32.25 -10.79 26.39
N ASN A 116 32.87 -9.72 26.87
CA ASN A 116 33.19 -8.57 26.02
C ASN A 116 34.10 -8.96 24.84
N SER A 117 35.16 -9.74 25.08
CA SER A 117 36.09 -10.20 24.03
C SER A 117 35.45 -11.04 22.93
N PHE A 118 34.31 -11.69 23.19
CA PHE A 118 33.60 -12.50 22.20
C PHE A 118 32.76 -11.68 21.23
N PHE A 119 32.35 -10.47 21.65
CA PHE A 119 31.37 -9.69 20.93
C PHE A 119 31.85 -8.27 20.56
N ILE A 120 33.09 -7.88 20.87
CA ILE A 120 33.64 -6.59 20.38
C ILE A 120 33.50 -6.53 18.85
N GLY A 121 32.92 -5.44 18.36
CA GLY A 121 32.71 -5.20 16.93
C GLY A 121 31.44 -5.84 16.37
N ASP A 122 30.74 -6.65 17.15
CA ASP A 122 29.43 -7.18 16.78
C ASP A 122 28.38 -6.07 16.77
N VAL A 123 27.39 -6.27 15.91
CA VAL A 123 26.15 -5.48 15.87
C VAL A 123 25.05 -6.30 16.50
N ILE A 124 24.27 -5.73 17.41
CA ILE A 124 23.15 -6.42 18.03
C ILE A 124 21.82 -5.83 17.59
N ASP A 125 20.91 -6.74 17.29
CA ASP A 125 19.54 -6.44 16.95
C ASP A 125 18.56 -7.38 17.70
N PHE A 126 17.28 -7.07 17.62
CA PHE A 126 16.19 -7.82 18.24
C PHE A 126 16.28 -9.31 17.91
N ASN A 127 16.04 -10.15 18.93
CA ASN A 127 16.00 -11.61 18.81
C ASN A 127 17.31 -12.26 18.31
N ARG A 128 18.45 -11.54 18.34
CA ARG A 128 19.77 -12.15 18.09
C ARG A 128 20.13 -13.05 19.28
N SER A 129 20.36 -14.33 18.99
CA SER A 129 20.96 -15.24 19.97
C SER A 129 22.47 -15.08 19.95
N LEU A 130 23.04 -14.66 21.07
CA LEU A 130 24.48 -14.60 21.25
C LEU A 130 25.01 -15.94 21.71
N LYS A 131 26.17 -16.33 21.16
CA LYS A 131 26.86 -17.57 21.51
C LYS A 131 28.30 -17.26 21.89
N ALA A 132 28.72 -17.63 23.09
CA ALA A 132 30.08 -17.48 23.56
C ALA A 132 30.62 -18.80 24.10
N ALA A 133 31.90 -19.08 23.83
CA ALA A 133 32.60 -20.24 24.38
C ALA A 133 33.34 -19.80 25.66
N ILE A 134 32.76 -20.09 26.82
CA ILE A 134 33.29 -19.64 28.11
C ILE A 134 34.10 -20.77 28.74
N ASP A 135 35.34 -20.44 29.13
CA ASP A 135 36.16 -21.32 29.95
C ASP A 135 35.66 -21.30 31.41
N TYR A 136 35.30 -22.47 31.92
CA TYR A 136 34.88 -22.67 33.30
C TYR A 136 35.50 -23.95 33.86
N GLU A 137 36.28 -23.84 34.93
CA GLU A 137 36.90 -24.99 35.63
C GLU A 137 37.63 -25.97 34.68
N LYS A 138 38.40 -25.45 33.71
CA LYS A 138 39.12 -26.22 32.68
C LYS A 138 38.20 -26.95 31.67
N LYS A 139 36.93 -26.58 31.59
CA LYS A 139 35.99 -27.03 30.54
C LYS A 139 35.51 -25.83 29.72
N VAL A 140 35.30 -26.06 28.42
CA VAL A 140 34.68 -25.06 27.54
C VAL A 140 33.17 -25.28 27.55
N MET A 141 32.41 -24.25 27.91
CA MET A 141 30.94 -24.24 27.84
C MET A 141 30.48 -23.30 26.73
N ILE A 142 29.49 -23.72 25.93
CA ILE A 142 28.86 -22.82 24.96
C ILE A 142 27.67 -22.14 25.63
N LEU A 143 27.83 -20.89 26.05
CA LEU A 143 26.73 -20.06 26.51
C LEU A 143 25.87 -19.65 25.32
N ARG A 144 24.55 -19.83 25.43
CA ARG A 144 23.57 -19.26 24.50
C ARG A 144 22.67 -18.30 25.27
N GLY A 145 22.66 -17.03 24.86
CA GLY A 145 21.83 -15.99 25.47
C GLY A 145 20.93 -15.32 24.44
N LEU A 146 19.74 -14.92 24.88
CA LEU A 146 18.85 -14.01 24.15
C LEU A 146 19.11 -12.59 24.66
N VAL A 147 19.28 -11.62 23.77
CA VAL A 147 19.38 -10.21 24.19
C VAL A 147 18.00 -9.73 24.65
N LEU A 148 17.89 -9.37 25.92
CA LEU A 148 16.63 -8.89 26.51
C LEU A 148 16.49 -7.38 26.36
N GLU A 149 17.56 -6.66 26.68
CA GLU A 149 17.58 -5.20 26.65
C GLU A 149 18.99 -4.69 26.33
N SER A 150 19.06 -3.46 25.85
CA SER A 150 20.29 -2.71 25.69
C SER A 150 20.08 -1.25 26.09
N ASN A 151 21.16 -0.59 26.48
CA ASN A 151 21.18 0.85 26.67
C ASN A 151 22.28 1.47 25.78
N PRO A 152 21.93 2.32 24.79
CA PRO A 152 20.57 2.68 24.38
C PRO A 152 19.79 1.50 23.78
N PRO A 153 18.47 1.64 23.53
CA PRO A 153 17.65 0.59 22.92
C PRO A 153 18.21 0.10 21.58
N LEU A 154 17.91 -1.16 21.24
CA LEU A 154 18.35 -1.82 20.02
C LEU A 154 17.87 -1.06 18.76
N PRO A 155 18.65 -1.08 17.67
CA PRO A 155 19.91 -1.81 17.47
C PRO A 155 21.13 -1.02 17.94
N VAL A 156 22.21 -1.74 18.30
CA VAL A 156 23.44 -1.15 18.87
C VAL A 156 24.70 -1.83 18.32
N SER A 157 25.84 -1.13 18.37
CA SER A 157 27.17 -1.73 18.20
C SER A 157 27.79 -2.08 19.55
N ILE A 158 28.62 -3.12 19.60
CA ILE A 158 29.37 -3.49 20.80
C ILE A 158 30.80 -3.00 20.69
N GLU A 159 31.28 -2.36 21.75
CA GLU A 159 32.68 -1.97 21.90
C GLU A 159 33.27 -2.49 23.21
N SER A 160 34.56 -2.22 23.42
CA SER A 160 35.27 -2.59 24.65
C SER A 160 34.69 -1.93 25.91
N SER A 161 33.93 -0.84 25.76
CA SER A 161 33.25 -0.14 26.85
C SER A 161 31.91 -0.77 27.24
N THR A 162 31.36 -1.67 26.41
CA THR A 162 30.04 -2.27 26.62
C THR A 162 30.04 -3.25 27.78
N GLN A 163 29.13 -3.03 28.72
CA GLN A 163 28.92 -3.94 29.86
C GLN A 163 27.93 -5.04 29.52
N PHE A 164 28.20 -6.26 29.99
CA PHE A 164 27.30 -7.39 29.83
C PHE A 164 26.74 -7.84 31.17
N PHE A 165 25.42 -8.00 31.23
CA PHE A 165 24.71 -8.52 32.39
C PHE A 165 23.99 -9.81 31.99
N ILE A 166 23.91 -10.77 32.90
CA ILE A 166 23.15 -12.01 32.71
C ILE A 166 21.96 -12.03 33.65
N GLN A 167 20.80 -12.37 33.09
CA GLN A 167 19.60 -12.75 33.80
C GLN A 167 19.26 -14.21 33.51
N LYS A 168 18.72 -14.90 34.51
CA LYS A 168 18.19 -16.25 34.36
C LYS A 168 16.72 -16.21 33.99
N LEU A 169 16.36 -16.94 32.95
CA LEU A 169 14.99 -17.05 32.47
C LEU A 169 14.60 -18.52 32.31
N SER A 170 13.36 -18.84 32.65
CA SER A 170 12.72 -20.09 32.24
C SER A 170 12.50 -20.14 30.73
N ALA A 171 12.35 -21.34 30.18
CA ALA A 171 12.05 -21.53 28.76
C ALA A 171 10.80 -20.74 28.29
N SER A 172 9.77 -20.64 29.13
CA SER A 172 8.56 -19.85 28.85
C SER A 172 8.83 -18.35 28.81
N GLU A 173 9.68 -17.84 29.71
CA GLU A 173 10.05 -16.42 29.70
C GLU A 173 10.90 -16.08 28.47
N ILE A 174 11.81 -16.96 28.06
CA ILE A 174 12.59 -16.79 26.82
C ILE A 174 11.66 -16.74 25.61
N ALA A 175 10.66 -17.62 25.54
CA ALA A 175 9.67 -17.63 24.45
C ALA A 175 8.86 -16.33 24.42
N ASN A 176 8.39 -15.85 25.57
CA ASN A 176 7.64 -14.60 25.68
C ASN A 176 8.47 -13.38 25.27
N HIS A 177 9.74 -13.31 25.71
CA HIS A 177 10.64 -12.23 25.28
C HIS A 177 10.91 -12.29 23.78
N SER A 178 11.11 -13.48 23.22
CA SER A 178 11.32 -13.65 21.77
C SER A 178 10.13 -13.10 20.96
N GLN A 179 8.89 -13.35 21.41
CA GLN A 179 7.70 -12.81 20.76
C GLN A 179 7.61 -11.28 20.86
N THR A 180 7.92 -10.70 22.02
CA THR A 180 7.95 -9.24 22.20
C THR A 180 9.01 -8.58 21.31
N LEU A 181 10.19 -9.19 21.19
CA LEU A 181 11.27 -8.70 20.32
C LEU A 181 10.87 -8.77 18.83
N GLU A 182 10.15 -9.79 18.41
CA GLU A 182 9.60 -9.85 17.03
C GLU A 182 8.59 -8.73 16.79
N GLN A 183 7.71 -8.42 17.74
CA GLN A 183 6.80 -7.28 17.61
C GLN A 183 7.56 -5.94 17.53
N GLN A 184 8.65 -5.78 18.28
CA GLN A 184 9.50 -4.59 18.20
C GLN A 184 10.16 -4.42 16.82
N LYS A 185 10.55 -5.52 16.15
CA LYS A 185 11.05 -5.46 14.75
C LYS A 185 10.00 -4.93 13.77
N ILE A 186 8.76 -5.37 13.95
CA ILE A 186 7.61 -4.93 13.14
C ILE A 186 7.33 -3.44 13.39
N ASN A 187 7.27 -3.04 14.66
CA ASN A 187 7.04 -1.64 15.03
C ASN A 187 8.14 -0.73 14.45
N ARG A 188 9.41 -1.11 14.62
CA ARG A 188 10.54 -0.37 14.04
C ARG A 188 10.44 -0.24 12.51
N TYR A 189 9.99 -1.28 11.82
CA TYR A 189 9.75 -1.20 10.37
C TYR A 189 8.73 -0.09 10.04
N HIS A 190 7.62 -0.05 10.77
CA HIS A 190 6.60 0.98 10.56
C HIS A 190 7.10 2.38 10.90
N ASP A 191 7.86 2.54 11.98
CA ASP A 191 8.45 3.82 12.37
C ASP A 191 9.38 4.36 11.28
N PHE A 192 10.28 3.51 10.73
CA PHE A 192 11.14 3.92 9.61
C PHE A 192 10.35 4.31 8.38
N ARG A 193 9.27 3.58 8.06
CA ARG A 193 8.40 3.91 6.92
C ARG A 193 7.72 5.26 7.11
N GLN A 194 7.17 5.52 8.29
CA GLN A 194 6.54 6.80 8.61
C GLN A 194 7.53 7.98 8.53
N ILE A 195 8.75 7.81 9.06
CA ILE A 195 9.81 8.84 8.98
C ILE A 195 10.16 9.13 7.52
N GLN A 196 10.34 8.09 6.71
CA GLN A 196 10.63 8.23 5.28
C GLN A 196 9.50 8.95 4.54
N GLU A 197 8.25 8.58 4.79
CA GLU A 197 7.08 9.24 4.21
C GLU A 197 7.01 10.72 4.62
N ALA A 198 7.26 11.04 5.90
CA ALA A 198 7.29 12.41 6.39
C ALA A 198 8.38 13.24 5.70
N GLN A 199 9.59 12.70 5.55
CA GLN A 199 10.71 13.38 4.85
C GLN A 199 10.39 13.64 3.38
N ILE A 200 9.71 12.71 2.71
CA ILE A 200 9.23 12.91 1.34
C ILE A 200 8.23 14.05 1.30
N LEU A 201 7.23 14.04 2.18
CA LEU A 201 6.20 15.07 2.23
C LEU A 201 6.79 16.45 2.50
N GLU A 202 7.77 16.54 3.40
CA GLU A 202 8.48 17.79 3.67
C GLU A 202 9.25 18.28 2.43
N LYS A 203 9.97 17.39 1.73
CA LYS A 203 10.62 17.73 0.46
C LYS A 203 9.63 18.23 -0.57
N LEU A 204 8.47 17.59 -0.68
CA LEU A 204 7.41 17.99 -1.62
C LEU A 204 6.81 19.35 -1.24
N LYS A 205 6.60 19.63 0.04
CA LYS A 205 6.11 20.93 0.55
C LYS A 205 7.09 22.07 0.29
N ASN A 206 8.39 21.76 0.33
CA ASN A 206 9.45 22.75 0.13
C ASN A 206 9.83 22.93 -1.35
N LEU A 207 9.17 22.24 -2.28
CA LEU A 207 9.29 22.56 -3.70
C LEU A 207 8.57 23.89 -3.94
N ASP A 208 9.33 24.92 -4.29
CA ASP A 208 8.77 26.19 -4.76
C ASP A 208 8.02 25.92 -6.07
N PHE A 209 6.69 25.88 -5.99
CA PHE A 209 5.85 25.88 -7.18
C PHE A 209 5.85 27.31 -7.71
N PRO A 210 6.43 27.58 -8.89
CA PRO A 210 6.33 28.90 -9.46
C PRO A 210 4.84 29.14 -9.75
N VAL A 211 4.30 30.25 -9.23
CA VAL A 211 2.88 30.60 -9.22
C VAL A 211 2.20 30.47 -10.60
N ASP A 212 3.00 30.55 -11.67
CA ASP A 212 2.53 30.49 -13.06
C ASP A 212 2.68 29.12 -13.74
N THR A 213 3.16 28.08 -13.03
CA THR A 213 3.50 26.80 -13.65
C THR A 213 2.46 25.74 -13.34
N ILE A 214 1.58 25.48 -14.32
CA ILE A 214 0.55 24.44 -14.29
C ILE A 214 1.16 23.03 -14.28
N SER A 215 2.44 22.87 -14.64
CA SER A 215 3.11 21.57 -14.65
C SER A 215 4.59 21.65 -14.28
N MET A 216 5.02 20.93 -13.25
CA MET A 216 6.41 20.74 -12.87
C MET A 216 6.88 19.34 -13.25
N ASN A 217 8.01 19.25 -13.94
CA ASN A 217 8.65 17.98 -14.26
C ASN A 217 9.85 17.76 -13.33
N ILE A 218 9.74 16.83 -12.42
CA ILE A 218 10.79 16.41 -11.51
C ILE A 218 11.40 15.13 -12.08
N LYS A 219 12.67 15.21 -12.49
CA LYS A 219 13.43 14.01 -12.81
C LYS A 219 13.76 13.30 -11.51
N ILE A 220 13.29 12.07 -11.38
CA ILE A 220 13.63 11.20 -10.25
C ILE A 220 14.38 9.98 -10.78
N SER A 221 15.31 9.46 -10.01
CA SER A 221 16.01 8.23 -10.36
C SER A 221 15.05 7.04 -10.42
N HIS A 222 15.39 5.99 -11.17
CA HIS A 222 14.59 4.75 -11.17
C HIS A 222 14.46 4.13 -9.77
N LYS A 223 15.41 4.38 -8.86
CA LYS A 223 15.39 3.92 -7.47
C LYS A 223 14.30 4.63 -6.67
N GLU A 224 14.20 5.93 -6.87
CA GLU A 224 13.15 6.78 -6.33
C GLU A 224 11.79 6.39 -6.92
N PHE A 225 11.68 6.10 -8.21
CA PHE A 225 10.42 5.72 -8.86
C PHE A 225 9.67 4.57 -8.15
N ALA A 226 10.35 3.46 -7.88
CA ALA A 226 9.71 2.30 -7.24
C ALA A 226 9.31 2.58 -5.79
N PHE A 227 10.13 3.37 -5.09
CA PHE A 227 9.87 3.80 -3.72
C PHE A 227 8.70 4.78 -3.65
N TYR A 228 8.70 5.83 -4.48
CA TYR A 228 7.62 6.79 -4.62
C TYR A 228 6.32 6.09 -4.99
N ASN A 229 6.30 5.17 -5.97
CA ASN A 229 5.08 4.47 -6.35
C ASN A 229 4.46 3.70 -5.16
N SER A 230 5.26 3.01 -4.33
CA SER A 230 4.77 2.32 -3.13
C SER A 230 4.37 3.27 -1.99
N SER A 231 5.17 4.32 -1.73
CA SER A 231 4.89 5.30 -0.67
C SER A 231 3.68 6.16 -1.01
N PHE A 232 3.51 6.51 -2.29
CA PHE A 232 2.33 7.18 -2.79
C PHE A 232 1.11 6.28 -2.61
N GLN A 233 1.14 5.00 -3.03
CA GLN A 233 0.04 4.06 -2.79
C GLN A 233 -0.31 3.91 -1.30
N ALA A 234 0.68 3.80 -0.41
CA ALA A 234 0.48 3.70 1.03
C ALA A 234 -0.11 4.99 1.63
N PHE A 235 0.46 6.16 1.31
CA PHE A 235 -0.05 7.47 1.71
C PHE A 235 -1.50 7.69 1.26
N PHE A 236 -1.84 7.30 0.02
CA PHE A 236 -3.21 7.44 -0.51
C PHE A 236 -4.22 6.51 0.17
N SER A 237 -3.80 5.30 0.54
CA SER A 237 -4.65 4.37 1.29
C SER A 237 -5.01 4.89 2.69
N GLN A 238 -4.14 5.72 3.29
CA GLN A 238 -4.34 6.29 4.63
C GLN A 238 -5.17 7.58 4.64
N HIS A 239 -5.22 8.32 3.52
CA HIS A 239 -5.91 9.62 3.44
C HIS A 239 -7.24 9.56 2.68
N SER A 240 -7.79 8.36 2.44
CA SER A 240 -9.04 8.15 1.70
C SER A 240 -9.05 8.80 0.31
N LEU A 241 -7.87 8.90 -0.33
CA LEU A 241 -7.69 9.46 -1.67
C LEU A 241 -7.68 8.31 -2.67
N HIS A 242 -8.66 8.27 -3.57
CA HIS A 242 -8.84 7.17 -4.51
C HIS A 242 -9.07 7.68 -5.94
N ASP A 243 -8.02 7.64 -6.78
CA ASP A 243 -8.10 7.12 -8.16
C ASP A 243 -6.69 6.93 -8.75
N VAL A 244 -6.17 5.70 -8.75
CA VAL A 244 -4.86 5.38 -9.34
C VAL A 244 -5.10 4.71 -10.69
N HIS A 245 -4.93 5.45 -11.78
CA HIS A 245 -4.94 4.89 -13.12
C HIS A 245 -3.53 4.46 -13.53
N GLN A 246 -3.29 3.14 -13.52
CA GLN A 246 -2.12 2.56 -14.16
C GLN A 246 -2.44 2.26 -15.63
N SER A 247 -1.71 2.89 -16.54
CA SER A 247 -1.77 2.52 -17.96
C SER A 247 -0.37 2.17 -18.45
N GLN A 248 -0.27 1.08 -19.21
CA GLN A 248 0.95 0.74 -19.93
C GLN A 248 0.80 1.21 -21.38
N THR A 249 1.64 2.17 -21.78
CA THR A 249 1.73 2.62 -23.16
C THR A 249 3.13 2.31 -23.70
N GLY A 250 3.25 1.15 -24.38
CA GLY A 250 4.52 0.67 -24.94
C GLY A 250 5.50 0.12 -23.89
N LYS A 251 6.82 0.41 -24.03
CA LYS A 251 7.88 -0.02 -23.08
C LYS A 251 7.98 0.84 -21.80
N LYS A 252 7.08 1.81 -21.61
CA LYS A 252 7.09 2.72 -20.45
C LYS A 252 5.85 2.47 -19.60
N THR A 253 6.06 2.38 -18.29
CA THR A 253 4.97 2.32 -17.32
C THR A 253 4.58 3.75 -16.98
N VAL A 254 3.32 4.11 -17.23
CA VAL A 254 2.78 5.44 -16.89
C VAL A 254 1.80 5.26 -15.75
N HIS A 255 2.16 5.79 -14.59
CA HIS A 255 1.27 5.89 -13.44
C HIS A 255 0.69 7.29 -13.42
N GLN A 256 -0.63 7.43 -13.55
CA GLN A 256 -1.31 8.70 -13.41
C GLN A 256 -2.25 8.65 -12.21
N CYS A 257 -2.30 9.74 -11.46
CA CYS A 257 -3.23 9.90 -10.36
C CYS A 257 -3.59 11.38 -10.25
N MET A 258 -4.83 11.67 -9.89
CA MET A 258 -5.25 13.01 -9.52
C MET A 258 -5.53 13.07 -8.03
N PHE A 259 -5.22 14.20 -7.42
CA PHE A 259 -5.55 14.49 -6.04
C PHE A 259 -6.22 15.84 -5.89
N TYR A 260 -6.94 15.98 -4.80
CA TYR A 260 -7.60 17.20 -4.40
C TYR A 260 -6.95 17.68 -3.09
N LEU A 261 -6.41 18.89 -3.08
CA LEU A 261 -6.01 19.56 -1.86
C LEU A 261 -7.25 20.22 -1.26
N LEU A 262 -7.51 19.89 0.00
CA LEU A 262 -8.64 20.42 0.76
C LEU A 262 -8.13 21.47 1.75
N ASN A 263 -8.73 22.66 1.74
CA ASN A 263 -8.65 23.60 2.86
C ASN A 263 -9.98 23.55 3.63
N GLY A 264 -9.99 22.83 4.75
CA GLY A 264 -11.23 22.49 5.43
C GLY A 264 -12.08 21.53 4.60
N ALA A 265 -13.20 22.01 4.05
CA ALA A 265 -14.13 21.21 3.23
C ALA A 265 -14.14 21.63 1.75
N ALA A 266 -13.37 22.64 1.36
CA ALA A 266 -13.31 23.12 -0.02
C ALA A 266 -12.08 22.55 -0.72
N ILE A 267 -12.27 22.03 -1.93
CA ILE A 267 -11.18 21.72 -2.86
C ILE A 267 -10.59 23.05 -3.29
N THR A 268 -9.35 23.32 -2.89
CA THR A 268 -8.63 24.54 -3.27
C THR A 268 -7.80 24.34 -4.52
N GLU A 269 -7.24 23.15 -4.70
CA GLU A 269 -6.32 22.84 -5.80
C GLU A 269 -6.45 21.37 -6.21
N ILE A 270 -6.28 21.08 -7.49
CA ILE A 270 -6.19 19.71 -8.00
C ILE A 270 -4.76 19.47 -8.45
N ILE A 271 -4.10 18.45 -7.90
CA ILE A 271 -2.76 18.06 -8.34
C ILE A 271 -2.86 16.73 -9.08
N GLU A 272 -2.66 16.73 -10.39
CA GLU A 272 -2.45 15.52 -11.19
C GLU A 272 -0.96 15.17 -11.15
N TYR A 273 -0.56 13.99 -10.67
CA TYR A 273 0.77 13.49 -10.96
C TYR A 273 0.75 12.45 -12.07
N SER A 274 1.73 12.54 -12.97
CA SER A 274 2.06 11.48 -13.91
C SER A 274 3.50 11.05 -13.69
N LEU A 275 3.70 9.80 -13.33
CA LEU A 275 4.99 9.19 -13.15
C LEU A 275 5.28 8.27 -14.35
N VAL A 276 6.21 8.69 -15.20
CA VAL A 276 6.59 7.97 -16.42
C VAL A 276 7.93 7.30 -16.21
N GLY A 277 7.95 5.97 -16.10
CA GLY A 277 9.17 5.18 -15.95
C GLY A 277 9.94 5.02 -17.26
N GLY A 278 11.23 5.35 -17.25
CA GLY A 278 12.21 5.01 -18.29
C GLY A 278 13.28 4.03 -17.77
N LYS A 279 14.18 3.54 -18.64
CA LYS A 279 15.20 2.54 -18.27
C LYS A 279 16.12 2.97 -17.10
N ASN A 280 16.46 4.26 -17.01
CA ASN A 280 17.44 4.77 -16.06
C ASN A 280 16.90 5.91 -15.17
N GLU A 281 15.86 6.59 -15.62
CA GLU A 281 15.24 7.75 -14.96
C GLU A 281 13.73 7.62 -15.08
N ALA A 282 13.00 8.17 -14.13
CA ALA A 282 11.58 8.40 -14.26
C ALA A 282 11.27 9.89 -14.18
N LEU A 283 10.22 10.29 -14.89
CA LEU A 283 9.74 11.65 -14.87
C LEU A 283 8.50 11.68 -13.99
N LEU A 284 8.57 12.39 -12.86
CA LEU A 284 7.41 12.77 -12.08
C LEU A 284 6.94 14.14 -12.56
N THR A 285 5.86 14.16 -13.32
CA THR A 285 5.16 15.40 -13.64
C THR A 285 4.12 15.64 -12.57
N LEU A 286 4.14 16.80 -11.92
CA LEU A 286 3.06 17.30 -11.07
C LEU A 286 2.35 18.41 -11.82
N LYS A 287 1.06 18.30 -12.07
CA LYS A 287 0.25 19.34 -12.69
C LYS A 287 -0.75 19.89 -11.69
N LEU A 288 -0.77 21.20 -11.54
CA LEU A 288 -1.72 21.91 -10.70
C LEU A 288 -2.86 22.41 -11.59
N HIS A 289 -4.05 21.84 -11.48
CA HIS A 289 -5.24 22.39 -12.12
C HIS A 289 -5.89 23.39 -11.16
N LEU A 290 -5.79 24.67 -11.50
CA LEU A 290 -6.57 25.74 -10.87
C LEU A 290 -7.98 25.68 -11.47
N PRO A 291 -9.06 25.67 -10.66
CA PRO A 291 -10.41 25.64 -11.20
C PRO A 291 -10.69 26.94 -11.98
N VAL A 292 -10.99 26.81 -13.27
CA VAL A 292 -11.51 27.93 -14.06
C VAL A 292 -12.96 28.17 -13.61
N GLU A 293 -13.20 29.30 -12.96
CA GLU A 293 -14.46 29.66 -12.30
C GLU A 293 -15.68 29.64 -13.24
N GLU A 294 -15.45 29.79 -14.54
CA GLU A 294 -16.46 29.90 -15.60
C GLU A 294 -17.09 28.55 -16.01
N ASP A 295 -16.31 27.47 -16.08
CA ASP A 295 -16.81 26.14 -16.47
C ASP A 295 -17.62 25.48 -15.36
N LEU A 296 -17.25 25.73 -14.10
CA LEU A 296 -17.95 25.23 -12.93
C LEU A 296 -19.37 25.82 -12.83
N GLN A 297 -19.54 27.09 -13.20
CA GLN A 297 -20.82 27.80 -13.13
C GLN A 297 -21.78 27.35 -14.25
N LYS A 298 -21.26 27.15 -15.46
CA LYS A 298 -22.05 26.68 -16.60
C LYS A 298 -22.57 25.25 -16.38
N ARG A 299 -21.78 24.40 -15.74
CA ARG A 299 -22.16 23.02 -15.41
C ARG A 299 -23.18 22.95 -14.27
N LYS A 300 -23.03 23.79 -13.24
CA LYS A 300 -24.02 23.92 -12.14
C LYS A 300 -25.41 24.30 -12.65
N GLU A 301 -25.52 25.22 -13.59
CA GLU A 301 -26.83 25.63 -14.14
C GLU A 301 -27.50 24.54 -15.00
N GLN A 302 -26.71 23.74 -15.74
CA GLN A 302 -27.24 22.57 -16.46
C GLN A 302 -27.80 21.51 -15.51
N LEU A 303 -27.05 21.13 -14.48
CA LEU A 303 -27.45 20.12 -13.50
C LEU A 303 -28.66 20.55 -12.67
N LYS A 304 -28.73 21.83 -12.29
CA LYS A 304 -29.89 22.42 -11.59
C LYS A 304 -31.18 22.24 -12.39
N THR A 305 -31.10 22.37 -13.71
CA THR A 305 -32.24 22.19 -14.62
C THR A 305 -32.67 20.73 -14.73
N GLU A 306 -31.74 19.77 -14.66
CA GLU A 306 -32.03 18.33 -14.72
C GLU A 306 -32.56 17.79 -13.38
N ILE A 307 -32.02 18.24 -12.26
CA ILE A 307 -32.50 17.91 -10.91
C ILE A 307 -33.94 18.41 -10.71
N GLN A 308 -34.26 19.60 -11.20
CA GLN A 308 -35.62 20.16 -11.11
C GLN A 308 -36.65 19.33 -11.91
N LYS A 309 -36.24 18.74 -13.04
CA LYS A 309 -37.08 17.79 -13.80
C LYS A 309 -37.29 16.48 -13.04
N MET A 310 -36.26 15.96 -12.36
CA MET A 310 -36.37 14.76 -11.53
C MET A 310 -37.23 14.98 -10.28
N HIS A 311 -37.14 16.15 -9.64
CA HIS A 311 -37.90 16.48 -8.42
C HIS A 311 -39.42 16.49 -8.66
N ILE A 312 -39.86 16.94 -9.84
CA ILE A 312 -41.27 16.94 -10.24
C ILE A 312 -41.81 15.49 -10.32
N SER A 313 -40.98 14.53 -10.73
CA SER A 313 -41.39 13.12 -10.86
C SER A 313 -41.53 12.36 -9.53
N LEU A 314 -40.86 12.81 -8.46
CA LEU A 314 -40.80 12.12 -7.16
C LEU A 314 -41.82 12.62 -6.12
N SER A 315 -42.54 13.71 -6.41
CA SER A 315 -43.47 14.38 -5.47
C SER A 315 -44.78 13.62 -5.18
N GLY A 316 -45.03 12.46 -5.81
CA GLY A 316 -46.31 11.74 -5.75
C GLY A 316 -46.56 10.76 -4.60
N ARG A 317 -45.62 10.52 -3.66
CA ARG A 317 -45.84 9.53 -2.56
C ARG A 317 -45.35 10.04 -1.19
N ASN A 318 -46.20 9.84 -0.17
CA ASN A 318 -45.97 10.22 1.24
C ASN A 318 -44.80 9.43 1.85
N SER A 319 -43.61 10.02 1.88
CA SER A 319 -42.45 9.55 2.65
C SER A 319 -42.07 10.62 3.69
N GLY A 320 -41.71 10.20 4.90
CA GLY A 320 -41.32 11.10 6.00
C GLY A 320 -40.17 12.05 5.63
N ASN A 321 -40.13 13.22 6.28
CA ASN A 321 -39.25 14.34 5.94
C ASN A 321 -37.77 13.91 5.85
N SER A 322 -37.29 13.12 6.81
CA SER A 322 -35.90 12.62 6.84
C SER A 322 -35.54 11.72 5.66
N THR A 323 -36.48 10.93 5.14
CA THR A 323 -36.23 10.08 3.95
C THR A 323 -36.00 10.94 2.71
N ARG A 324 -36.79 12.00 2.53
CA ARG A 324 -36.64 12.92 1.40
C ARG A 324 -35.33 13.71 1.49
N MET A 325 -34.96 14.15 2.70
CA MET A 325 -33.69 14.84 2.93
C MET A 325 -32.49 13.95 2.57
N VAL A 326 -32.47 12.70 3.04
CA VAL A 326 -31.38 11.76 2.69
C VAL A 326 -31.35 11.48 1.19
N GLN A 327 -32.51 11.25 0.56
CA GLN A 327 -32.57 11.02 -0.88
C GLN A 327 -32.06 12.21 -1.69
N SER A 328 -32.47 13.43 -1.34
CA SER A 328 -31.99 14.66 -1.98
C SER A 328 -30.48 14.81 -1.79
N PHE A 329 -30.01 14.70 -0.55
CA PHE A 329 -28.58 14.79 -0.21
C PHE A 329 -27.73 13.85 -1.06
N ILE A 330 -28.13 12.58 -1.15
CA ILE A 330 -27.41 11.59 -1.93
C ILE A 330 -27.39 12.00 -3.41
N LEU A 331 -28.54 12.37 -3.99
CA LEU A 331 -28.64 12.82 -5.39
C LEU A 331 -27.85 14.11 -5.67
N ASP A 332 -27.76 15.02 -4.70
CA ASP A 332 -26.98 16.26 -4.80
C ASP A 332 -25.47 15.98 -4.75
N ASN A 333 -25.04 14.99 -3.96
CA ASN A 333 -23.66 14.49 -3.96
C ASN A 333 -23.33 13.75 -5.26
N TYR A 334 -24.27 12.95 -5.80
CA TYR A 334 -24.13 12.32 -7.12
C TYR A 334 -23.84 13.34 -8.23
N ALA A 335 -24.55 14.48 -8.23
CA ALA A 335 -24.39 15.52 -9.23
C ALA A 335 -23.00 16.20 -9.20
N GLN A 336 -22.24 16.00 -8.13
CA GLN A 336 -20.89 16.57 -7.94
C GLN A 336 -19.77 15.58 -8.25
N ILE A 337 -20.08 14.30 -8.50
CA ILE A 337 -19.11 13.28 -8.90
C ILE A 337 -18.86 13.43 -10.41
N ASP A 338 -17.64 13.79 -10.79
CA ASP A 338 -17.20 13.90 -12.19
C ASP A 338 -16.95 12.49 -12.78
N GLU A 339 -16.90 12.33 -14.11
CA GLU A 339 -16.66 11.01 -14.75
C GLU A 339 -15.35 10.32 -14.29
N SER A 340 -14.47 11.05 -13.61
CA SER A 340 -13.16 10.63 -13.13
C SER A 340 -13.01 10.61 -11.60
N SER A 341 -14.10 10.71 -10.81
CA SER A 341 -14.01 10.59 -9.34
C SER A 341 -14.68 9.31 -8.83
N SER A 342 -14.09 8.71 -7.79
CA SER A 342 -14.45 7.37 -7.32
C SER A 342 -15.93 7.28 -6.92
N THR A 343 -16.66 6.40 -7.58
CA THR A 343 -18.09 6.09 -7.34
C THR A 343 -18.35 5.25 -6.08
N HIS A 344 -17.39 5.16 -5.16
CA HIS A 344 -17.39 4.25 -4.03
C HIS A 344 -17.21 5.05 -2.74
N ILE A 345 -18.27 5.18 -1.95
CA ILE A 345 -18.24 6.00 -0.73
C ILE A 345 -18.62 5.14 0.48
N PRO A 346 -17.83 5.14 1.57
CA PRO A 346 -18.23 4.50 2.81
C PRO A 346 -19.55 5.06 3.33
N LEU A 347 -20.47 4.19 3.75
CA LEU A 347 -21.78 4.60 4.28
C LEU A 347 -21.64 5.57 5.47
N VAL A 348 -20.62 5.37 6.30
CA VAL A 348 -20.32 6.22 7.46
C VAL A 348 -19.87 7.62 7.03
N ALA A 349 -19.10 7.73 5.94
CA ALA A 349 -18.70 9.02 5.38
C ALA A 349 -19.92 9.78 4.84
N LEU A 350 -20.78 9.10 4.09
CA LEU A 350 -22.05 9.69 3.61
C LEU A 350 -22.96 10.14 4.75
N LEU A 351 -23.06 9.35 5.82
CA LEU A 351 -23.83 9.73 7.00
C LEU A 351 -23.23 10.96 7.70
N HIS A 352 -21.91 10.99 7.85
CA HIS A 352 -21.22 12.11 8.46
C HIS A 352 -21.44 13.41 7.68
N ASP A 353 -21.31 13.34 6.35
CA ASP A 353 -21.53 14.49 5.47
C ASP A 353 -23.00 14.93 5.48
N PHE A 354 -23.94 13.97 5.55
CA PHE A 354 -25.36 14.26 5.73
C PHE A 354 -25.63 15.00 7.04
N ILE A 355 -25.11 14.52 8.18
CA ILE A 355 -25.31 15.16 9.50
C ILE A 355 -24.66 16.55 9.52
N LYS A 356 -23.50 16.71 8.88
CA LYS A 356 -22.81 17.99 8.77
C LYS A 356 -23.64 19.02 7.97
N GLN A 357 -24.29 18.58 6.89
CA GLN A 357 -25.13 19.45 6.06
C GLN A 357 -26.52 19.69 6.68
N PHE A 358 -27.05 18.71 7.44
CA PHE A 358 -28.36 18.75 8.07
C PHE A 358 -28.27 18.39 9.57
N PRO A 359 -27.69 19.25 10.42
CA PRO A 359 -27.47 18.94 11.84
C PRO A 359 -28.76 18.72 12.63
N ASP A 360 -29.87 19.30 12.18
CA ASP A 360 -31.20 19.13 12.80
C ASP A 360 -31.90 17.81 12.37
N ALA A 361 -31.38 17.12 11.36
CA ALA A 361 -31.91 15.83 10.93
C ALA A 361 -31.48 14.76 11.95
N LYS A 362 -32.30 14.57 12.99
CA LYS A 362 -32.13 13.54 14.03
C LYS A 362 -32.30 12.13 13.44
N ILE A 363 -31.35 11.69 12.63
CA ILE A 363 -31.36 10.37 11.98
C ILE A 363 -30.34 9.45 12.65
N SER A 364 -30.74 8.21 12.92
CA SER A 364 -29.82 7.18 13.39
C SER A 364 -29.08 6.53 12.20
N GLU A 365 -27.88 6.00 12.44
CA GLU A 365 -27.13 5.24 11.42
C GLU A 365 -27.95 4.09 10.83
N MET A 366 -28.69 3.36 11.68
CA MET A 366 -29.57 2.28 11.24
C MET A 366 -30.71 2.77 10.33
N GLU A 367 -31.26 3.96 10.60
CA GLU A 367 -32.30 4.56 9.77
C GLU A 367 -31.74 5.06 8.44
N PHE A 368 -30.57 5.69 8.45
CA PHE A 368 -29.86 6.11 7.24
C PHE A 368 -29.54 4.90 6.35
N HIS A 369 -29.00 3.82 6.92
CA HIS A 369 -28.76 2.56 6.22
C HIS A 369 -30.04 2.01 5.58
N LYS A 370 -31.17 1.99 6.31
CA LYS A 370 -32.46 1.51 5.78
C LYS A 370 -32.93 2.35 4.59
N ILE A 371 -32.67 3.65 4.59
CA ILE A 371 -33.01 4.53 3.46
C ILE A 371 -32.11 4.23 2.27
N ILE A 372 -30.79 4.10 2.48
CA ILE A 372 -29.83 3.76 1.43
C ILE A 372 -30.16 2.41 0.78
N LYS A 373 -30.44 1.36 1.55
CA LYS A 373 -30.91 0.06 1.00
C LYS A 373 -32.26 0.15 0.27
N LYS A 374 -33.15 1.05 0.68
CA LYS A 374 -34.36 1.33 -0.10
C LYS A 374 -33.97 1.98 -1.42
N MET A 375 -33.07 2.95 -1.44
CA MET A 375 -32.61 3.59 -2.68
C MET A 375 -31.99 2.57 -3.64
N GLU A 376 -31.18 1.63 -3.14
CA GLU A 376 -30.60 0.52 -3.90
C GLU A 376 -31.69 -0.34 -4.55
N LYS A 377 -32.68 -0.76 -3.75
CA LYS A 377 -33.81 -1.56 -4.23
C LYS A 377 -34.64 -0.86 -5.32
N HIS A 378 -34.70 0.48 -5.29
CA HIS A 378 -35.38 1.28 -6.32
C HIS A 378 -34.46 1.64 -7.49
N GLY A 379 -33.20 1.18 -7.48
CA GLY A 379 -32.21 1.45 -8.52
C GLY A 379 -31.71 2.89 -8.53
N LEU A 380 -31.93 3.69 -7.48
CA LEU A 380 -31.42 5.06 -7.36
C LEU A 380 -29.92 5.10 -7.05
N ILE A 381 -29.42 4.02 -6.46
CA ILE A 381 -27.99 3.76 -6.26
C ILE A 381 -27.66 2.35 -6.75
N SER A 382 -26.40 2.08 -7.05
CA SER A 382 -26.01 0.86 -7.77
C SER A 382 -25.99 -0.37 -6.89
N ASP A 383 -25.29 -0.27 -5.75
CA ASP A 383 -25.09 -1.38 -4.82
C ASP A 383 -24.73 -0.86 -3.42
N VAL A 384 -24.96 -1.68 -2.40
CA VAL A 384 -24.53 -1.48 -1.02
C VAL A 384 -23.79 -2.73 -0.56
N GLU A 385 -22.47 -2.77 -0.76
CA GLU A 385 -21.64 -3.91 -0.41
C GLU A 385 -21.28 -3.91 1.08
N LYS A 386 -21.33 -5.08 1.73
CA LYS A 386 -20.78 -5.27 3.08
C LYS A 386 -19.38 -5.86 2.98
N LEU A 387 -18.38 -5.09 3.41
CA LEU A 387 -16.98 -5.51 3.40
C LEU A 387 -16.68 -6.59 4.46
N PRO A 388 -15.60 -7.39 4.29
CA PRO A 388 -15.18 -8.39 5.28
C PRO A 388 -14.91 -7.82 6.68
N THR A 389 -14.56 -6.53 6.75
CA THR A 389 -14.34 -5.76 7.98
C THR A 389 -15.62 -5.42 8.73
N GLY A 390 -16.80 -5.61 8.12
CA GLY A 390 -18.11 -5.33 8.69
C GLY A 390 -18.71 -3.96 8.30
N PHE A 391 -17.94 -3.09 7.63
CA PHE A 391 -18.40 -1.80 7.12
C PHE A 391 -19.24 -1.96 5.84
N TYR A 392 -20.03 -0.93 5.52
CA TYR A 392 -20.82 -0.86 4.29
C TYR A 392 -20.24 0.19 3.33
N MET A 393 -20.07 -0.20 2.07
CA MET A 393 -19.72 0.67 0.96
C MET A 393 -20.96 0.93 0.11
N VAL A 394 -21.15 2.18 -0.29
CA VAL A 394 -22.23 2.60 -1.17
C VAL A 394 -21.64 2.88 -2.54
N HIS A 395 -22.15 2.19 -3.55
CA HIS A 395 -21.74 2.36 -4.93
C HIS A 395 -22.68 3.34 -5.60
N LEU A 396 -22.14 4.51 -5.89
CA LEU A 396 -22.82 5.62 -6.50
C LEU A 396 -22.55 5.65 -8.02
N HIS A 397 -23.20 4.79 -8.81
CA HIS A 397 -23.34 5.00 -10.26
C HIS A 397 -24.76 5.46 -10.62
N PRO A 398 -24.92 6.29 -11.67
CA PRO A 398 -26.23 6.59 -12.20
C PRO A 398 -26.99 5.30 -12.54
N PRO A 399 -28.33 5.27 -12.38
CA PRO A 399 -29.20 4.14 -12.76
C PRO A 399 -29.15 3.80 -14.26
N GLU A 400 -28.48 4.63 -15.06
CA GLU A 400 -28.57 4.66 -16.50
C GLU A 400 -27.21 4.32 -17.09
N LEU A 401 -27.07 3.02 -17.37
CA LEU A 401 -26.13 2.41 -18.31
C LEU A 401 -24.66 2.84 -18.12
N THR A 402 -23.88 1.98 -17.47
CA THR A 402 -22.43 1.96 -17.70
C THR A 402 -22.14 2.03 -19.21
N LYS A 403 -21.06 2.70 -19.63
CA LYS A 403 -20.67 2.82 -21.05
C LYS A 403 -20.74 1.47 -21.76
N ASP A 404 -20.45 0.38 -21.04
CA ASP A 404 -20.47 -0.99 -21.56
C ASP A 404 -21.86 -1.43 -22.10
N PRO A 405 -22.95 -1.55 -21.32
CA PRO A 405 -24.30 -1.76 -21.84
C PRO A 405 -24.68 -0.82 -23.00
N VAL A 406 -24.32 0.48 -22.94
CA VAL A 406 -24.62 1.42 -24.04
C VAL A 406 -23.86 1.05 -25.30
N THR A 407 -22.55 0.84 -25.20
CA THR A 407 -21.67 0.47 -26.32
C THR A 407 -22.10 -0.87 -26.91
N LEU A 408 -22.52 -1.82 -26.07
CA LEU A 408 -23.02 -3.12 -26.50
C LEU A 408 -24.37 -2.97 -27.24
N LEU A 409 -25.30 -2.14 -26.74
CA LEU A 409 -26.56 -1.81 -27.44
C LEU A 409 -26.31 -1.05 -28.75
N GLN A 410 -25.34 -0.13 -28.78
CA GLN A 410 -24.95 0.61 -29.98
C GLN A 410 -24.32 -0.31 -31.03
N PHE A 411 -23.43 -1.22 -30.61
CA PHE A 411 -22.86 -2.26 -31.47
C PHE A 411 -23.92 -3.20 -32.02
N ALA A 412 -24.97 -3.45 -31.23
CA ALA A 412 -26.07 -4.30 -31.62
C ALA A 412 -27.14 -3.63 -32.49
N LYS A 413 -27.07 -2.31 -32.65
CA LYS A 413 -28.06 -1.53 -33.39
C LYS A 413 -28.13 -2.00 -34.84
N GLY A 414 -29.32 -2.46 -35.26
CA GLY A 414 -29.58 -2.92 -36.62
C GLY A 414 -29.31 -4.40 -36.88
N LYS A 415 -28.92 -5.18 -35.86
CA LYS A 415 -28.79 -6.64 -35.94
C LYS A 415 -29.93 -7.31 -35.18
N SER A 416 -30.62 -8.28 -35.78
CA SER A 416 -31.69 -9.04 -35.13
C SER A 416 -31.15 -10.06 -34.12
N GLU A 417 -29.95 -10.60 -34.38
CA GLU A 417 -29.24 -11.53 -33.50
C GLU A 417 -27.73 -11.27 -33.58
N ILE A 418 -27.02 -11.54 -32.48
CA ILE A 418 -25.56 -11.43 -32.40
C ILE A 418 -25.00 -12.58 -31.58
N THR A 419 -23.92 -13.16 -32.05
CA THR A 419 -23.20 -14.23 -31.34
C THR A 419 -22.21 -13.66 -30.32
N ARG A 420 -21.91 -14.42 -29.26
CA ARG A 420 -20.89 -14.05 -28.27
C ARG A 420 -19.53 -13.74 -28.91
N GLN A 421 -19.14 -14.48 -29.95
CA GLN A 421 -17.85 -14.32 -30.61
C GLN A 421 -17.77 -13.04 -31.46
N GLU A 422 -18.86 -12.63 -32.10
CA GLU A 422 -18.95 -11.33 -32.77
C GLU A 422 -18.84 -10.16 -31.80
N LEU A 423 -19.41 -10.29 -30.59
CA LEU A 423 -19.28 -9.28 -29.54
C LEU A 423 -17.84 -9.18 -29.02
N LEU A 424 -17.19 -10.30 -28.74
CA LEU A 424 -15.79 -10.32 -28.30
C LEU A 424 -14.85 -9.72 -29.34
N THR A 425 -15.05 -10.07 -30.61
CA THR A 425 -14.20 -9.60 -31.70
C THR A 425 -14.48 -8.14 -32.03
N GLY A 426 -15.75 -7.74 -32.06
CA GLY A 426 -16.15 -6.39 -32.47
C GLY A 426 -15.96 -5.32 -31.41
N LEU A 427 -15.97 -5.69 -30.13
CA LEU A 427 -15.74 -4.76 -29.02
C LEU A 427 -14.30 -4.81 -28.50
N GLU A 428 -13.51 -5.80 -28.91
CA GLU A 428 -12.16 -6.07 -28.38
C GLU A 428 -12.14 -6.17 -26.83
N TRP A 429 -13.23 -6.67 -26.25
CA TRP A 429 -13.36 -6.78 -24.80
C TRP A 429 -12.83 -8.11 -24.27
N PRO A 430 -12.26 -8.13 -23.05
CA PRO A 430 -11.99 -9.37 -22.36
C PRO A 430 -13.31 -10.05 -21.95
N GLU A 431 -13.31 -11.38 -21.93
CA GLU A 431 -14.53 -12.19 -21.78
C GLU A 431 -15.33 -11.90 -20.50
N HIS A 432 -14.66 -11.61 -19.39
CA HIS A 432 -15.32 -11.29 -18.13
C HIS A 432 -16.12 -9.98 -18.23
N ARG A 433 -15.59 -8.95 -18.91
CA ARG A 433 -16.24 -7.64 -19.10
C ARG A 433 -17.52 -7.79 -19.92
N LEU A 434 -17.43 -8.52 -21.03
CA LEU A 434 -18.59 -8.83 -21.88
C LEU A 434 -19.66 -9.62 -21.10
N SER A 435 -19.24 -10.59 -20.30
CA SER A 435 -20.15 -11.41 -19.50
C SER A 435 -20.95 -10.59 -18.49
N SER A 436 -20.30 -9.64 -17.81
CA SER A 436 -20.96 -8.73 -16.87
C SER A 436 -21.98 -7.82 -17.57
N ALA A 437 -21.62 -7.22 -18.70
CA ALA A 437 -22.52 -6.35 -19.47
C ALA A 437 -23.75 -7.11 -20.01
N LEU A 438 -23.55 -8.32 -20.53
CA LEU A 438 -24.65 -9.17 -21.02
C LEU A 438 -25.56 -9.64 -19.89
N LYS A 439 -24.99 -10.04 -18.75
CA LYS A 439 -25.78 -10.44 -17.57
C LYS A 439 -26.67 -9.28 -17.10
N PHE A 440 -26.11 -8.07 -17.03
CA PHE A 440 -26.86 -6.88 -16.67
C PHE A 440 -28.02 -6.60 -17.64
N LEU A 441 -27.75 -6.60 -18.96
CA LEU A 441 -28.79 -6.39 -19.96
C LEU A 441 -29.89 -7.47 -19.93
N GLN A 442 -29.51 -8.72 -19.61
CA GLN A 442 -30.44 -9.82 -19.48
C GLN A 442 -31.33 -9.66 -18.23
N GLU A 443 -30.75 -9.28 -17.08
CA GLU A 443 -31.50 -8.99 -15.84
C GLU A 443 -32.49 -7.83 -16.01
N LYS A 444 -32.17 -6.85 -16.86
CA LYS A 444 -33.06 -5.74 -17.22
C LYS A 444 -34.08 -6.08 -18.33
N ASN A 445 -34.11 -7.33 -18.80
CA ASN A 445 -34.96 -7.79 -19.90
C ASN A 445 -34.78 -7.00 -21.22
N LEU A 446 -33.59 -6.43 -21.45
CA LEU A 446 -33.26 -5.73 -22.69
C LEU A 446 -32.76 -6.68 -23.78
N ILE A 447 -32.26 -7.86 -23.38
CA ILE A 447 -31.82 -8.90 -24.30
C ILE A 447 -32.39 -10.28 -23.92
N LYS A 448 -32.57 -11.15 -24.91
CA LYS A 448 -32.87 -12.57 -24.73
C LYS A 448 -31.67 -13.42 -25.11
N HIS A 449 -31.30 -14.35 -24.24
CA HIS A 449 -30.19 -15.27 -24.46
C HIS A 449 -30.73 -16.64 -24.90
N THR A 450 -30.15 -17.22 -25.95
CA THR A 450 -30.38 -18.64 -26.33
C THR A 450 -29.05 -19.34 -26.56
N LYS A 451 -28.98 -20.60 -26.13
CA LYS A 451 -27.82 -21.45 -26.31
C LYS A 451 -28.21 -22.67 -27.13
N SER A 452 -27.49 -22.91 -28.22
CA SER A 452 -27.68 -24.06 -29.09
C SER A 452 -26.34 -24.77 -29.33
N PHE A 453 -26.35 -26.10 -29.32
CA PHE A 453 -25.15 -26.90 -29.60
C PHE A 453 -24.58 -26.63 -30.99
N ARG A 454 -25.41 -26.27 -31.97
CA ARG A 454 -24.97 -26.04 -33.36
C ARG A 454 -24.49 -24.63 -33.63
N THR A 455 -25.06 -23.62 -32.96
CA THR A 455 -24.86 -22.21 -33.31
C THR A 455 -24.23 -21.38 -32.18
N GLY A 456 -23.90 -21.99 -31.04
CA GLY A 456 -23.32 -21.31 -29.89
C GLY A 456 -24.34 -20.46 -29.11
N GLU A 457 -23.81 -19.47 -28.38
CA GLU A 457 -24.59 -18.50 -27.60
C GLU A 457 -24.99 -17.31 -28.48
N LYS A 458 -26.29 -17.07 -28.58
CA LYS A 458 -26.91 -15.98 -29.33
C LYS A 458 -27.69 -15.05 -28.41
N TYR A 459 -27.57 -13.75 -28.67
CA TYR A 459 -28.28 -12.69 -27.97
C TYR A 459 -29.19 -11.95 -28.95
N TYR A 460 -30.46 -11.81 -28.58
CA TYR A 460 -31.45 -11.02 -29.31
C TYR A 460 -31.72 -9.74 -28.54
N PHE A 461 -31.55 -8.60 -29.19
CA PHE A 461 -31.74 -7.27 -28.61
C PHE A 461 -33.16 -6.79 -28.90
N SER A 462 -33.82 -6.25 -27.88
CA SER A 462 -35.25 -5.87 -27.93
C SER A 462 -35.48 -4.50 -28.56
#